data_AF-A0A495D4D9-F1
#
_entry.id   AF-A0A495D4D9-F1
#
_cell.length_a   1.000
_cell.length_b   1.000
_cell.length_c   1.000
_cell.angle_alpha   90.00
_cell.angle_beta   90.00
_cell.angle_gamma   90.00
#
_symmetry.space_group_name_H-M   'P 1'
#
loop_
_entity.id
_entity.type
_entity.pdbx_description
1 polymer ?
#
loop_
_entity_poly.entity_id
_entity_poly.type
_entity_poly.pdbx_seq_one_letter_code
_entity_poly.pdbx_strand_id
1 'polypeptide(L)'
;MTEPDLKPDDEARFDTAEYVLYQRSPFGMIGTSALIFVLVYGFYVLIAQLTQRPAFLAFDDAGNWITHPVSWVAFVLSLIQTAAIAFAGSAKGRWETETDDLVLAVNPAGRQAALNLSKGTPVSWRAGYHRLFWAGFVFGIIFNVVMILIEGISPLEYANSVGLWFLIVSPILFGTGFRAGMDVSRRSREIKQLIADHLLVDLFHLDRLNTIGKIGLRAARSWMIMAAILLLFMLNPEQLWITVPTIVATAAGGVFILTSALNPVHRKIVAAKQAELARIHDEMAQVRDRALAGEDAASSALAGLTDYEIWVTNRPEWPLSTGLATRFSLYILLPIIPIVGSYLFEKLADQLVTGGPA
;
A
#
# COMPACT_ATOMS: atom_id res chain seq x y z
N MET A 1 -14.57 23.18 -26.34
CA MET A 1 -14.34 22.23 -25.23
C MET A 1 -14.87 22.92 -23.99
N THR A 2 -16.11 22.62 -23.63
CA THR A 2 -16.77 23.20 -22.45
C THR A 2 -16.18 22.59 -21.20
N GLU A 3 -15.69 23.42 -20.30
CA GLU A 3 -15.24 23.02 -18.96
C GLU A 3 -16.38 22.21 -18.32
N PRO A 4 -16.15 20.96 -17.88
CA PRO A 4 -17.19 20.21 -17.21
C PRO A 4 -17.58 20.99 -15.95
N ASP A 5 -18.84 21.41 -15.91
CA ASP A 5 -19.46 22.15 -14.81
C ASP A 5 -19.35 21.32 -13.53
N LEU A 6 -18.26 21.53 -12.79
CA LEU A 6 -18.01 20.91 -11.49
C LEU A 6 -19.06 21.49 -10.55
N LYS A 7 -19.97 20.63 -10.08
CA LYS A 7 -21.00 21.05 -9.14
C LYS A 7 -20.32 21.74 -7.95
N PRO A 8 -20.82 22.90 -7.47
CA PRO A 8 -20.22 23.64 -6.37
C PRO A 8 -20.00 22.81 -5.08
N ASP A 9 -20.76 21.73 -4.89
CA ASP A 9 -20.59 20.77 -3.78
C ASP A 9 -19.31 19.91 -3.86
N ASP A 10 -18.66 19.81 -5.03
CA ASP A 10 -17.40 19.06 -5.22
C ASP A 10 -16.15 19.87 -4.82
N GLU A 11 -16.27 21.12 -4.36
CA GLU A 11 -15.16 21.83 -3.72
C GLU A 11 -15.00 21.43 -2.24
N ALA A 12 -16.11 21.09 -1.58
CA ALA A 12 -16.07 20.65 -0.21
C ALA A 12 -15.36 19.28 -0.10
N ARG A 13 -14.41 19.19 0.83
CA ARG A 13 -13.65 17.97 1.14
C ARG A 13 -14.07 17.48 2.51
N PHE A 14 -14.31 16.18 2.64
CA PHE A 14 -14.57 15.59 3.95
C PHE A 14 -13.30 14.91 4.46
N ASP A 15 -12.93 15.24 5.68
CA ASP A 15 -11.85 14.58 6.40
C ASP A 15 -12.42 13.39 7.18
N THR A 16 -11.74 12.25 7.08
CA THR A 16 -12.12 11.06 7.84
C THR A 16 -11.75 11.22 9.31
N ALA A 17 -12.43 10.49 10.20
CA ALA A 17 -12.11 10.51 11.63
C ALA A 17 -10.65 10.15 11.91
N GLU A 18 -10.07 9.22 11.14
CA GLU A 18 -8.66 8.82 11.25
C GLU A 18 -7.72 9.94 10.82
N TYR A 19 -8.04 10.66 9.75
CA TYR A 19 -7.24 11.80 9.34
C TYR A 19 -7.25 12.88 10.43
N VAL A 20 -8.44 13.22 10.94
CA VAL A 20 -8.57 14.20 12.03
C VAL A 20 -7.82 13.75 13.28
N LEU A 21 -7.88 12.46 13.62
CA LEU A 21 -7.15 11.88 14.75
C LEU A 21 -5.62 12.05 14.59
N TYR A 22 -5.06 11.71 13.44
CA TYR A 22 -3.62 11.84 13.19
C TYR A 22 -3.17 13.29 13.07
N GLN A 23 -4.00 14.17 12.50
CA GLN A 23 -3.66 15.58 12.32
C GLN A 23 -3.70 16.35 13.66
N ARG A 24 -4.63 16.00 14.56
CA ARG A 24 -4.78 16.68 15.87
C ARG A 24 -3.92 16.07 16.98
N SER A 25 -3.37 14.88 16.77
CA SER A 25 -2.58 14.21 17.79
C SER A 25 -1.20 14.89 17.98
N PRO A 26 -0.81 15.20 19.22
CA PRO A 26 0.50 15.82 19.51
C PRO A 26 1.67 14.83 19.39
N PHE A 27 1.42 13.52 19.29
CA PHE A 27 2.44 12.47 19.36
C PHE A 27 3.03 12.08 18.00
N GLY A 28 2.64 12.77 16.93
CA GLY A 28 3.02 12.43 15.56
C GLY A 28 2.51 11.06 15.11
N MET A 29 2.94 10.60 13.94
CA MET A 29 2.42 9.35 13.36
C MET A 29 2.75 8.11 14.18
N ILE A 30 4.00 7.98 14.65
CA ILE A 30 4.46 6.79 15.38
C ILE A 30 3.81 6.74 16.76
N GLY A 31 3.86 7.83 17.53
CA GLY A 31 3.28 7.87 18.87
C GLY A 31 1.76 7.68 18.87
N THR A 32 1.05 8.26 17.90
CA THR A 32 -0.40 8.05 17.75
C THR A 32 -0.72 6.60 17.43
N SER A 33 0.04 5.97 16.52
CA SER A 33 -0.16 4.56 16.18
C SER A 33 0.13 3.64 17.37
N ALA A 34 1.20 3.90 18.12
CA ALA A 34 1.52 3.16 19.34
C ALA A 34 0.41 3.30 20.41
N LEU A 35 -0.13 4.52 20.58
CA LEU A 35 -1.25 4.76 21.51
C LEU A 35 -2.50 4.00 21.08
N ILE A 36 -2.89 4.04 19.80
CA ILE A 36 -4.03 3.29 19.28
C ILE A 36 -3.82 1.79 19.53
N PHE A 37 -2.64 1.27 19.23
CA PHE A 37 -2.31 -0.13 19.47
C PHE A 37 -2.44 -0.50 20.96
N VAL A 38 -1.85 0.29 21.85
CA VAL A 38 -1.92 0.07 23.30
C VAL A 38 -3.37 0.15 23.79
N LEU A 39 -4.20 1.05 23.26
CA LEU A 39 -5.60 1.13 23.63
C LEU A 39 -6.39 -0.09 23.15
N VAL A 40 -6.21 -0.51 21.90
CA VAL A 40 -6.96 -1.64 21.33
C VAL A 40 -6.53 -2.98 21.95
N TYR A 41 -5.22 -3.23 22.05
CA TYR A 41 -4.69 -4.46 22.66
C TYR A 41 -4.79 -4.43 24.19
N GLY A 42 -4.55 -3.29 24.82
CA GLY A 42 -4.75 -3.13 26.26
C GLY A 42 -6.21 -3.35 26.67
N PHE A 43 -7.17 -2.97 25.81
CA PHE A 43 -8.58 -3.31 26.01
C PHE A 43 -8.83 -4.83 25.99
N TYR A 44 -8.15 -5.57 25.12
CA TYR A 44 -8.19 -7.04 25.15
C TYR A 44 -7.64 -7.58 26.46
N VAL A 45 -6.45 -7.12 26.87
CA VAL A 45 -5.80 -7.56 28.13
C VAL A 45 -6.69 -7.27 29.33
N LEU A 46 -7.34 -6.09 29.35
CA LEU A 46 -8.28 -5.72 30.41
C LEU A 46 -9.48 -6.68 30.47
N ILE A 47 -10.12 -6.97 29.32
CA ILE A 47 -11.25 -7.93 29.27
C ILE A 47 -10.79 -9.32 29.69
N ALA A 48 -9.66 -9.81 29.18
CA ALA A 48 -9.11 -11.11 29.55
C ALA A 48 -8.84 -11.20 31.06
N GLN A 49 -8.31 -10.14 31.67
CA GLN A 49 -8.05 -10.09 33.11
C GLN A 49 -9.32 -9.99 33.97
N LEU A 50 -10.35 -9.28 33.50
CA LEU A 50 -11.61 -9.16 34.23
C LEU A 50 -12.46 -10.43 34.15
N THR A 51 -12.45 -11.10 32.99
CA THR A 51 -13.28 -12.28 32.75
C THR A 51 -12.59 -13.59 33.14
N GLN A 52 -11.25 -13.64 33.12
CA GLN A 52 -10.44 -14.84 33.30
C GLN A 52 -10.87 -16.01 32.38
N ARG A 53 -11.46 -15.69 31.22
CA ARG A 53 -12.05 -16.63 30.27
C ARG A 53 -11.64 -16.31 28.83
N PRO A 54 -10.54 -16.87 28.33
CA PRO A 54 -9.47 -17.55 29.07
C PRO A 54 -8.60 -16.54 29.84
N ALA A 55 -7.85 -17.02 30.84
CA ALA A 55 -6.86 -16.21 31.52
C ALA A 55 -5.79 -15.72 30.53
N PHE A 56 -5.40 -14.45 30.64
CA PHE A 56 -4.37 -13.88 29.77
C PHE A 56 -3.00 -14.54 29.99
N LEU A 57 -2.67 -14.80 31.26
CA LEU A 57 -1.49 -15.51 31.71
C LEU A 57 -1.94 -16.74 32.50
N ALA A 58 -1.42 -17.90 32.12
CA ALA A 58 -1.62 -19.16 32.82
C ALA A 58 -0.26 -19.81 33.09
N PHE A 59 -0.23 -20.71 34.06
CA PHE A 59 0.90 -21.61 34.24
C PHE A 59 0.66 -22.88 33.43
N ASP A 60 1.67 -23.35 32.70
CA ASP A 60 1.67 -24.69 32.15
C ASP A 60 1.94 -25.74 33.25
N ASP A 61 1.86 -27.03 32.91
CA ASP A 61 2.12 -28.14 33.84
C ASP A 61 3.56 -28.13 34.40
N ALA A 62 4.49 -27.42 33.74
CA ALA A 62 5.87 -27.24 34.16
C ALA A 62 6.10 -25.97 35.00
N GLY A 63 5.05 -25.18 35.27
CA GLY A 63 5.13 -23.94 36.05
C GLY A 63 5.67 -22.74 35.27
N ASN A 64 5.74 -22.81 33.93
CA ASN A 64 6.10 -21.68 33.08
C ASN A 64 4.89 -20.80 32.81
N TRP A 65 5.14 -19.49 32.70
CA TRP A 65 4.12 -18.54 32.24
C TRP A 65 3.88 -18.71 30.75
N ILE A 66 2.66 -19.08 30.39
CA ILE A 66 2.19 -19.17 29.01
C ILE A 66 1.05 -18.17 28.78
N THR A 67 1.04 -17.56 27.60
CA THR A 67 -0.10 -16.75 27.15
C THR A 67 -1.07 -17.61 26.36
N HIS A 68 -2.37 -17.41 26.55
CA HIS A 68 -3.38 -18.14 25.79
C HIS A 68 -3.27 -17.84 24.28
N PRO A 69 -3.39 -18.82 23.35
CA PRO A 69 -3.23 -18.58 21.91
C PRO A 69 -4.11 -17.47 21.32
N VAL A 70 -5.29 -17.25 21.91
CA VAL A 70 -6.21 -16.16 21.53
C VAL A 70 -5.61 -14.76 21.77
N SER A 71 -4.67 -14.60 22.70
CA SER A 71 -3.99 -13.31 22.92
C SER A 71 -3.12 -12.93 21.73
N TRP A 72 -2.49 -13.91 21.08
CA TRP A 72 -1.73 -13.69 19.86
C TRP A 72 -2.64 -13.22 18.72
N VAL A 73 -3.81 -13.85 18.57
CA VAL A 73 -4.81 -13.43 17.59
C VAL A 73 -5.24 -11.98 17.85
N ALA A 74 -5.56 -11.63 19.10
CA ALA A 74 -5.93 -10.27 19.46
C ALA A 74 -4.80 -9.26 19.24
N PHE A 75 -3.55 -9.65 19.50
CA PHE A 75 -2.36 -8.85 19.22
C PHE A 75 -2.24 -8.53 17.72
N VAL A 76 -2.32 -9.56 16.86
CA VAL A 76 -2.23 -9.38 15.41
C VAL A 76 -3.39 -8.55 14.88
N LEU A 77 -4.64 -8.81 15.31
CA LEU A 77 -5.80 -8.00 14.93
C LEU A 77 -5.67 -6.53 15.38
N SER A 78 -5.10 -6.28 16.55
CA SER A 78 -4.81 -4.92 17.04
C SER A 78 -3.78 -4.21 16.16
N LEU A 79 -2.75 -4.93 15.69
CA LEU A 79 -1.78 -4.40 14.72
C LEU A 79 -2.43 -4.09 13.37
N ILE A 80 -3.28 -4.98 12.85
CA ILE A 80 -4.01 -4.76 11.59
C ILE A 80 -4.89 -3.52 11.72
N GLN A 81 -5.68 -3.42 12.79
CA GLN A 81 -6.55 -2.27 13.02
C GLN A 81 -5.76 -0.97 13.10
N THR A 82 -4.67 -0.98 13.86
CA THR A 82 -3.78 0.18 14.00
C THR A 82 -3.18 0.58 12.65
N ALA A 83 -2.66 -0.38 11.87
CA ALA A 83 -2.09 -0.12 10.56
C ALA A 83 -3.14 0.41 9.58
N ALA A 84 -4.35 -0.14 9.59
CA ALA A 84 -5.46 0.33 8.76
C ALA A 84 -5.83 1.79 9.08
N ILE A 85 -5.98 2.15 10.36
CA ILE A 85 -6.23 3.52 10.80
C ILE A 85 -5.05 4.43 10.43
N ALA A 86 -3.81 4.00 10.65
CA ALA A 86 -2.60 4.76 10.32
C ALA A 86 -2.48 5.05 8.82
N PHE A 87 -2.77 4.08 7.96
CA PHE A 87 -2.73 4.25 6.51
C PHE A 87 -3.83 5.17 6.02
N ALA A 88 -5.04 5.07 6.58
CA ALA A 88 -6.13 5.98 6.27
C ALA A 88 -5.82 7.42 6.73
N GLY A 89 -5.32 7.59 7.96
CA GLY A 89 -5.02 8.90 8.55
C GLY A 89 -3.83 9.61 7.92
N SER A 90 -2.79 8.87 7.51
CA SER A 90 -1.60 9.45 6.85
C SER A 90 -1.77 9.63 5.33
N ALA A 91 -2.92 9.27 4.75
CA ALA A 91 -3.08 9.27 3.31
C ALA A 91 -2.96 10.66 2.67
N LYS A 92 -3.64 11.68 3.22
CA LYS A 92 -3.71 13.03 2.63
C LYS A 92 -2.38 13.78 2.72
N GLY A 93 -1.72 13.80 3.89
CA GLY A 93 -0.41 14.45 4.04
C GLY A 93 0.69 13.86 3.17
N ARG A 94 0.55 12.61 2.71
CA ARG A 94 1.49 12.00 1.74
C ARG A 94 1.37 12.60 0.34
N TRP A 95 0.22 13.13 -0.04
CA TRP A 95 0.00 13.72 -1.36
C TRP A 95 0.45 15.16 -1.44
N GLU A 96 0.29 15.91 -0.35
CA GLU A 96 0.73 17.30 -0.25
C GLU A 96 2.20 17.44 -0.67
N THR A 97 3.08 16.54 -0.23
CA THR A 97 4.52 16.59 -0.57
C THR A 97 4.87 16.24 -2.02
N GLU A 98 3.95 15.64 -2.77
CA GLU A 98 4.19 15.19 -4.16
C GLU A 98 3.31 15.95 -5.17
N THR A 99 2.49 16.89 -4.68
CA THR A 99 1.51 17.61 -5.51
C THR A 99 2.23 18.47 -6.53
N ASP A 100 3.26 19.21 -6.11
CA ASP A 100 4.01 20.11 -6.98
C ASP A 100 4.70 19.34 -8.12
N ASP A 101 5.38 18.24 -7.78
CA ASP A 101 6.00 17.36 -8.78
C ASP A 101 4.96 16.77 -9.74
N LEU A 102 3.77 16.38 -9.24
CA LEU A 102 2.69 15.84 -10.07
C LEU A 102 2.11 16.91 -11.00
N VAL A 103 1.97 18.14 -10.54
CA VAL A 103 1.53 19.30 -11.34
C VAL A 103 2.51 19.60 -12.47
N LEU A 104 3.82 19.41 -12.23
CA LEU A 104 4.86 19.57 -13.26
C LEU A 104 4.87 18.42 -14.29
N ALA A 105 4.36 17.23 -13.92
CA ALA A 105 4.30 16.06 -14.81
C ALA A 105 3.07 16.06 -15.74
N VAL A 106 2.09 16.94 -15.51
CA VAL A 106 0.83 16.99 -16.30
C VAL A 106 0.74 18.25 -17.15
N ASN A 107 -0.09 18.18 -18.20
CA ASN A 107 -0.40 19.34 -19.03
C ASN A 107 -1.20 20.42 -18.25
N PRO A 108 -1.27 21.68 -18.74
CA PRO A 108 -1.99 22.75 -18.07
C PRO A 108 -3.45 22.42 -17.71
N ALA A 109 -4.15 21.68 -18.58
CA ALA A 109 -5.53 21.25 -18.35
C ALA A 109 -5.66 20.25 -17.18
N GLY A 110 -4.63 19.44 -16.92
CA GLY A 110 -4.60 18.46 -15.84
C GLY A 110 -4.18 19.01 -14.48
N ARG A 111 -3.70 20.25 -14.40
CA ARG A 111 -3.17 20.82 -13.15
C ARG A 111 -4.20 20.83 -12.04
N GLN A 112 -5.43 21.24 -12.34
CA GLN A 112 -6.49 21.28 -11.33
C GLN A 112 -6.87 19.88 -10.85
N ALA A 113 -6.86 18.88 -11.74
CA ALA A 113 -7.09 17.49 -11.38
C ALA A 113 -5.96 16.95 -10.47
N ALA A 114 -4.70 17.29 -10.76
CA ALA A 114 -3.56 16.95 -9.90
C ALA A 114 -3.65 17.62 -8.51
N LEU A 115 -4.01 18.91 -8.45
CA LEU A 115 -4.25 19.63 -7.19
C LEU A 115 -5.44 19.04 -6.41
N ASN A 116 -6.48 18.58 -7.10
CA ASN A 116 -7.65 17.99 -6.46
C ASN A 116 -7.35 16.64 -5.79
N LEU A 117 -6.38 15.86 -6.30
CA LEU A 117 -5.95 14.60 -5.69
C LEU A 117 -5.39 14.80 -4.27
N SER A 118 -4.71 15.91 -4.00
CA SER A 118 -4.10 16.17 -2.69
C SER A 118 -5.06 16.80 -1.68
N LYS A 119 -6.14 17.44 -2.15
CA LYS A 119 -7.17 18.04 -1.30
C LYS A 119 -7.98 17.02 -0.49
N GLY A 120 -7.88 15.72 -0.80
CA GLY A 120 -8.56 14.65 -0.08
C GLY A 120 -9.83 14.16 -0.77
N THR A 121 -10.79 13.65 0.00
CA THR A 121 -11.97 12.99 -0.56
C THR A 121 -13.12 13.99 -0.76
N PRO A 122 -13.74 14.05 -1.96
CA PRO A 122 -14.91 14.92 -2.18
C PRO A 122 -16.09 14.55 -1.28
N VAL A 123 -16.86 15.54 -0.84
CA VAL A 123 -18.06 15.32 0.01
C VAL A 123 -19.10 14.42 -0.67
N SER A 124 -19.18 14.44 -2.00
CA SER A 124 -20.04 13.53 -2.79
C SER A 124 -19.81 12.04 -2.48
N TRP A 125 -18.62 11.66 -2.01
CA TRP A 125 -18.29 10.29 -1.62
C TRP A 125 -18.61 9.93 -0.17
N ARG A 126 -18.94 10.92 0.67
CA ARG A 126 -19.16 10.73 2.12
C ARG A 126 -20.19 9.64 2.42
N ALA A 127 -21.32 9.67 1.73
CA ALA A 127 -22.37 8.66 1.90
C ALA A 127 -21.92 7.25 1.47
N GLY A 128 -21.07 7.15 0.43
CA GLY A 128 -20.48 5.88 0.01
C GLY A 128 -19.53 5.30 1.08
N TYR A 129 -18.67 6.13 1.65
CA TYR A 129 -17.73 5.74 2.69
C TYR A 129 -18.46 5.27 3.97
N HIS A 130 -19.50 5.98 4.39
CA HIS A 130 -20.30 5.57 5.55
C HIS A 130 -21.06 4.28 5.28
N ARG A 131 -21.68 4.12 4.09
CA ARG A 131 -22.38 2.88 3.73
C ARG A 131 -21.44 1.67 3.76
N LEU A 132 -20.23 1.79 3.22
CA LEU A 132 -19.27 0.68 3.25
C LEU A 132 -18.71 0.41 4.64
N PHE A 133 -18.48 1.46 5.45
CA PHE A 133 -18.12 1.26 6.84
C PHE A 133 -19.19 0.46 7.57
N TRP A 134 -20.45 0.85 7.45
CA TRP A 134 -21.56 0.13 8.09
C TRP A 134 -21.77 -1.27 7.52
N ALA A 135 -21.59 -1.47 6.20
CA ALA A 135 -21.64 -2.79 5.61
C ALA A 135 -20.56 -3.72 6.19
N GLY A 136 -19.32 -3.24 6.29
CA GLY A 136 -18.23 -3.97 6.94
C GLY A 136 -18.50 -4.18 8.44
N PHE A 137 -19.06 -3.20 9.13
CA PHE A 137 -19.43 -3.32 10.54
C PHE A 137 -20.46 -4.41 10.78
N VAL A 138 -21.55 -4.43 10.00
CA VAL A 138 -22.57 -5.48 10.04
C VAL A 138 -21.96 -6.84 9.70
N PHE A 139 -21.08 -6.90 8.69
CA PHE A 139 -20.36 -8.12 8.36
C PHE A 139 -19.53 -8.63 9.55
N GLY A 140 -18.83 -7.76 10.28
CA GLY A 140 -18.09 -8.14 11.48
C GLY A 140 -18.98 -8.63 12.62
N ILE A 141 -20.21 -8.11 12.76
CA ILE A 141 -21.20 -8.66 13.71
C ILE A 141 -21.62 -10.07 13.28
N ILE A 142 -21.98 -10.24 12.01
CA ILE A 142 -22.36 -11.54 11.45
C ILE A 142 -21.23 -12.56 11.64
N PHE A 143 -19.99 -12.16 11.40
CA PHE A 143 -18.80 -12.98 11.62
C PHE A 143 -18.72 -13.48 13.08
N ASN A 144 -18.91 -12.60 14.07
CA ASN A 144 -18.93 -13.02 15.47
C ASN A 144 -20.10 -13.96 15.78
N VAL A 145 -21.30 -13.71 15.24
CA VAL A 145 -22.45 -14.62 15.43
C VAL A 145 -22.16 -16.00 14.87
N VAL A 146 -21.55 -16.08 13.69
CA VAL A 146 -21.13 -17.35 13.08
C VAL A 146 -20.08 -18.05 13.96
N MET A 147 -19.10 -17.33 14.51
CA MET A 147 -18.12 -17.91 15.43
C MET A 147 -18.76 -18.49 16.69
N ILE A 148 -19.71 -17.77 17.31
CA ILE A 148 -20.48 -18.25 18.46
C ILE A 148 -21.21 -19.56 18.13
N LEU A 149 -21.82 -19.63 16.95
CA LEU A 149 -22.55 -20.83 16.49
C LEU A 149 -21.62 -22.02 16.22
N ILE A 150 -20.44 -21.79 15.61
CA ILE A 150 -19.46 -22.83 15.32
C ILE A 150 -18.84 -23.39 16.60
N GLU A 151 -18.54 -22.54 17.57
CA GLU A 151 -17.95 -22.94 18.84
C GLU A 151 -18.98 -23.56 19.81
N GLY A 152 -20.28 -23.42 19.53
CA GLY A 152 -21.36 -23.95 20.36
C GLY A 152 -21.48 -23.26 21.72
N ILE A 153 -20.95 -22.04 21.86
CA ILE A 153 -20.94 -21.26 23.10
C ILE A 153 -22.21 -20.40 23.16
N SER A 154 -22.78 -20.18 24.36
CA SER A 154 -23.94 -19.30 24.50
C SER A 154 -23.55 -17.82 24.27
N PRO A 155 -24.43 -16.96 23.71
CA PRO A 155 -24.11 -15.55 23.49
C PRO A 155 -23.71 -14.81 24.78
N LEU A 156 -24.34 -15.16 25.91
CA LEU A 156 -24.02 -14.58 27.20
C LEU A 156 -22.64 -15.02 27.71
N GLU A 157 -22.26 -16.27 27.48
CA GLU A 157 -20.93 -16.77 27.83
C GLU A 157 -19.84 -16.12 26.97
N TYR A 158 -20.09 -15.94 25.67
CA TYR A 158 -19.19 -15.23 24.77
C TYR A 158 -19.01 -13.76 25.16
N ALA A 159 -20.09 -13.08 25.57
CA ALA A 159 -20.03 -11.71 26.08
C ALA A 159 -19.38 -11.59 27.47
N ASN A 160 -19.34 -12.66 28.26
CA ASN A 160 -18.66 -12.72 29.55
C ASN A 160 -17.25 -13.34 29.45
N SER A 161 -16.70 -13.41 28.25
CA SER A 161 -15.34 -13.90 27.96
C SER A 161 -14.57 -12.86 27.15
N VAL A 162 -13.37 -13.20 26.70
CA VAL A 162 -12.65 -12.39 25.69
C VAL A 162 -13.44 -12.18 24.39
N GLY A 163 -14.50 -12.96 24.14
CA GLY A 163 -15.44 -12.76 23.04
C GLY A 163 -16.05 -11.36 23.01
N LEU A 164 -16.23 -10.70 24.15
CA LEU A 164 -16.68 -9.30 24.21
C LEU A 164 -15.76 -8.35 23.44
N TRP A 165 -14.45 -8.58 23.50
CA TRP A 165 -13.49 -7.78 22.77
C TRP A 165 -13.69 -7.96 21.26
N PHE A 166 -13.89 -9.19 20.79
CA PHE A 166 -14.15 -9.49 19.39
C PHE A 166 -15.50 -8.94 18.90
N LEU A 167 -16.53 -8.92 19.75
CA LEU A 167 -17.81 -8.27 19.45
C LEU A 167 -17.68 -6.77 19.20
N ILE A 168 -16.71 -6.11 19.83
CA ILE A 168 -16.50 -4.67 19.70
C ILE A 168 -15.51 -4.36 18.58
N VAL A 169 -14.35 -5.01 18.59
CA VAL A 169 -13.23 -4.66 17.71
C VAL A 169 -13.42 -5.20 16.30
N SER A 170 -13.94 -6.42 16.12
CA SER A 170 -14.08 -7.02 14.79
C SER A 170 -15.02 -6.20 13.87
N PRO A 171 -16.20 -5.73 14.31
CA PRO A 171 -17.04 -4.84 13.48
C PRO A 171 -16.32 -3.55 13.06
N ILE A 172 -15.59 -2.92 13.98
CA ILE A 172 -14.82 -1.70 13.68
C ILE A 172 -13.71 -2.01 12.66
N LEU A 173 -13.05 -3.16 12.81
CA LEU A 173 -12.01 -3.64 11.90
C LEU A 173 -12.54 -3.87 10.48
N PHE A 174 -13.61 -4.64 10.33
CA PHE A 174 -14.21 -4.88 9.02
C PHE A 174 -14.76 -3.59 8.41
N GLY A 175 -15.40 -2.72 9.20
CA GLY A 175 -15.89 -1.42 8.72
C GLY A 175 -14.74 -0.52 8.24
N THR A 176 -13.64 -0.47 8.98
CA THR A 176 -12.44 0.28 8.59
C THR A 176 -11.83 -0.28 7.31
N GLY A 177 -11.70 -1.62 7.22
CA GLY A 177 -11.14 -2.32 6.07
C GLY A 177 -11.94 -2.12 4.77
N PHE A 178 -13.27 -2.28 4.81
CA PHE A 178 -14.14 -2.07 3.64
C PHE A 178 -14.02 -0.65 3.08
N ARG A 179 -14.04 0.33 3.97
CA ARG A 179 -13.89 1.73 3.60
C ARG A 179 -12.49 2.03 3.07
N ALA A 180 -11.43 1.47 3.68
CA ALA A 180 -10.06 1.60 3.17
C ALA A 180 -9.92 1.00 1.76
N GLY A 181 -10.57 -0.13 1.49
CA GLY A 181 -10.62 -0.72 0.15
C GLY A 181 -11.19 0.23 -0.90
N MET A 182 -12.33 0.88 -0.61
CA MET A 182 -12.90 1.89 -1.50
C MET A 182 -11.97 3.08 -1.72
N ASP A 183 -11.30 3.56 -0.67
CA ASP A 183 -10.36 4.68 -0.77
C ASP A 183 -9.18 4.36 -1.70
N VAL A 184 -8.65 3.14 -1.61
CA VAL A 184 -7.61 2.64 -2.51
C VAL A 184 -8.13 2.52 -3.95
N SER A 185 -9.31 1.92 -4.16
CA SER A 185 -9.89 1.75 -5.49
C SER A 185 -10.20 3.08 -6.18
N ARG A 186 -10.80 4.04 -5.45
CA ARG A 186 -11.11 5.38 -5.95
C ARG A 186 -9.84 6.10 -6.37
N ARG A 187 -8.84 6.19 -5.49
CA ARG A 187 -7.58 6.88 -5.80
C ARG A 187 -6.83 6.23 -6.96
N SER A 188 -6.80 4.90 -7.00
CA SER A 188 -6.20 4.19 -8.13
C SER A 188 -6.86 4.58 -9.45
N ARG A 189 -8.19 4.72 -9.46
CA ARG A 189 -8.95 5.16 -10.64
C ARG A 189 -8.64 6.61 -11.02
N GLU A 190 -8.68 7.54 -10.06
CA GLU A 190 -8.43 8.97 -10.30
C GLU A 190 -7.00 9.21 -10.82
N ILE A 191 -5.99 8.53 -10.24
CA ILE A 191 -4.60 8.62 -10.71
C ILE A 191 -4.48 8.04 -12.12
N LYS A 192 -5.09 6.89 -12.39
CA LYS A 192 -5.07 6.27 -13.73
C LYS A 192 -5.73 7.17 -14.78
N GLN A 193 -6.83 7.84 -14.43
CA GLN A 193 -7.49 8.81 -15.30
C GLN A 193 -6.60 10.04 -15.53
N LEU A 194 -6.04 10.64 -14.48
CA LEU A 194 -5.10 11.74 -14.61
C LEU A 194 -3.92 11.38 -15.52
N ILE A 195 -3.36 10.18 -15.35
CA ILE A 195 -2.27 9.69 -16.19
C ILE A 195 -2.72 9.53 -17.64
N ALA A 196 -3.87 8.90 -17.88
CA ALA A 196 -4.40 8.66 -19.22
C ALA A 196 -4.65 9.98 -19.96
N ASP A 197 -5.25 10.96 -19.30
CA ASP A 197 -5.79 12.15 -19.96
C ASP A 197 -4.78 13.31 -20.01
N HIS A 198 -3.88 13.41 -19.02
CA HIS A 198 -3.10 14.63 -18.82
C HIS A 198 -1.59 14.46 -18.68
N LEU A 199 -1.07 13.23 -18.52
CA LEU A 199 0.38 13.02 -18.38
C LEU A 199 1.13 13.46 -19.64
N LEU A 200 2.11 14.34 -19.46
CA LEU A 200 3.08 14.70 -20.48
C LEU A 200 4.33 13.85 -20.32
N VAL A 201 4.70 13.16 -21.39
CA VAL A 201 5.97 12.42 -21.43
C VAL A 201 6.98 13.28 -22.17
N ASP A 202 8.00 13.70 -21.43
CA ASP A 202 9.20 14.32 -21.98
C ASP A 202 10.36 13.33 -21.81
N LEU A 203 10.90 12.81 -22.92
CA LEU A 203 12.00 11.85 -22.91
C LEU A 203 13.30 12.43 -22.33
N PHE A 204 13.46 13.76 -22.34
CA PHE A 204 14.61 14.44 -21.74
C PHE A 204 14.49 14.54 -20.22
N HIS A 205 13.26 14.59 -19.69
CA HIS A 205 12.96 14.80 -18.27
C HIS A 205 12.06 13.70 -17.69
N LEU A 206 12.42 12.43 -17.93
CA LEU A 206 11.72 11.28 -17.36
C LEU A 206 11.74 11.26 -15.82
N ASP A 207 12.65 12.00 -15.21
CA ASP A 207 12.75 12.16 -13.76
C ASP A 207 11.47 12.76 -13.14
N ARG A 208 10.74 13.60 -13.88
CA ARG A 208 9.43 14.14 -13.46
C ARG A 208 8.38 13.04 -13.24
N LEU A 209 8.54 11.91 -13.94
CA LEU A 209 7.64 10.76 -13.81
C LEU A 209 7.94 9.91 -12.56
N ASN A 210 9.09 10.12 -11.89
CA ASN A 210 9.46 9.39 -10.68
C ASN A 210 8.42 9.57 -9.56
N THR A 211 7.69 10.68 -9.55
CA THR A 211 6.63 10.95 -8.57
C THR A 211 5.53 9.91 -8.62
N ILE A 212 5.15 9.43 -9.81
CA ILE A 212 4.20 8.33 -9.98
C ILE A 212 4.81 7.02 -9.45
N GLY A 213 6.10 6.81 -9.69
CA GLY A 213 6.87 5.72 -9.09
C GLY A 213 6.85 5.74 -7.55
N LYS A 214 7.08 6.90 -6.93
CA LYS A 214 7.01 7.08 -5.47
C LYS A 214 5.61 6.75 -4.93
N ILE A 215 4.56 7.21 -5.62
CA ILE A 215 3.15 6.93 -5.26
C ILE A 215 2.89 5.42 -5.28
N GLY A 216 3.22 4.75 -6.39
CA GLY A 216 3.06 3.30 -6.53
C GLY A 216 3.85 2.53 -5.48
N LEU A 217 5.09 2.95 -5.22
CA LEU A 217 5.96 2.35 -4.21
C LEU A 217 5.38 2.45 -2.80
N ARG A 218 4.75 3.57 -2.44
CA ARG A 218 4.10 3.72 -1.12
C ARG A 218 2.89 2.83 -0.98
N ALA A 219 2.09 2.68 -2.03
CA ALA A 219 0.95 1.76 -2.03
C ALA A 219 1.43 0.31 -1.82
N ALA A 220 2.47 -0.08 -2.57
CA ALA A 220 3.10 -1.39 -2.41
C ALA A 220 3.71 -1.57 -1.02
N ARG A 221 4.34 -0.55 -0.43
CA ARG A 221 4.83 -0.59 0.96
C ARG A 221 3.71 -0.84 1.97
N SER A 222 2.59 -0.11 1.86
CA SER A 222 1.44 -0.31 2.75
C SER A 222 0.88 -1.73 2.64
N TRP A 223 0.84 -2.28 1.42
CA TRP A 223 0.47 -3.68 1.19
C TRP A 223 1.45 -4.65 1.87
N MET A 224 2.76 -4.47 1.68
CA MET A 224 3.77 -5.35 2.29
C MET A 224 3.75 -5.31 3.82
N ILE A 225 3.54 -4.13 4.42
CA ILE A 225 3.38 -4.01 5.88
C ILE A 225 2.13 -4.76 6.34
N MET A 226 0.99 -4.56 5.67
CA MET A 226 -0.25 -5.25 6.03
C MET A 226 -0.12 -6.76 5.91
N ALA A 227 0.52 -7.24 4.84
CA ALA A 227 0.72 -8.65 4.62
C ALA A 227 1.76 -9.26 5.57
N ALA A 228 2.80 -8.52 5.95
CA ALA A 228 3.72 -8.94 7.01
C ALA A 228 3.00 -9.10 8.35
N ILE A 229 2.06 -8.20 8.69
CA ILE A 229 1.22 -8.34 9.88
C ILE A 229 0.31 -9.56 9.76
N LEU A 230 -0.33 -9.79 8.60
CA LEU A 230 -1.19 -10.97 8.38
C LEU A 230 -0.40 -12.29 8.49
N LEU A 231 0.84 -12.33 8.01
CA LEU A 231 1.71 -13.51 8.12
C LEU A 231 2.08 -13.84 9.58
N LEU A 232 1.89 -12.92 10.53
CA LEU A 232 2.03 -13.24 11.96
C LEU A 232 1.03 -14.31 12.43
N PHE A 233 -0.10 -14.50 11.73
CA PHE A 233 -0.99 -15.63 12.01
C PHE A 233 -0.38 -16.99 11.67
N MET A 234 0.70 -17.02 10.88
CA MET A 234 1.25 -18.23 10.25
C MET A 234 2.69 -18.52 10.73
N LEU A 235 3.04 -18.08 11.93
CA LEU A 235 4.38 -18.27 12.50
C LEU A 235 4.69 -19.72 12.92
N ASN A 236 3.72 -20.64 12.89
CA ASN A 236 3.97 -22.03 13.23
C ASN A 236 4.87 -22.70 12.16
N PRO A 237 6.08 -23.18 12.52
CA PRO A 237 6.99 -23.85 11.58
C PRO A 237 6.38 -25.08 10.90
N GLU A 238 5.42 -25.75 11.53
CA GLU A 238 4.72 -26.91 10.95
C GLU A 238 3.83 -26.53 9.76
N GLN A 239 3.52 -25.24 9.59
CA GLN A 239 2.63 -24.71 8.55
C GLN A 239 3.39 -24.10 7.36
N LEU A 240 4.70 -24.38 7.22
CA LEU A 240 5.53 -23.84 6.13
C LEU A 240 4.91 -24.04 4.73
N TRP A 241 4.18 -25.13 4.52
CA TRP A 241 3.50 -25.43 3.27
C TRP A 241 2.39 -24.43 2.90
N ILE A 242 1.79 -23.74 3.88
CA ILE A 242 0.84 -22.64 3.65
C ILE A 242 1.58 -21.30 3.67
N THR A 243 2.55 -21.15 4.58
CA THR A 243 3.28 -19.89 4.80
C THR A 243 4.07 -19.49 3.56
N VAL A 244 4.84 -20.40 2.94
CA VAL A 244 5.66 -20.09 1.76
C VAL A 244 4.81 -19.63 0.57
N PRO A 245 3.74 -20.34 0.14
CA PRO A 245 2.85 -19.83 -0.90
C PRO A 245 2.21 -18.49 -0.55
N THR A 246 1.89 -18.25 0.72
CA THR A 246 1.30 -16.97 1.17
C THR A 246 2.30 -15.81 1.04
N ILE A 247 3.58 -16.02 1.36
CA ILE A 247 4.64 -15.04 1.11
C ILE A 247 4.76 -14.75 -0.39
N VAL A 248 4.79 -15.79 -1.23
CA VAL A 248 4.90 -15.64 -2.69
C VAL A 248 3.69 -14.86 -3.23
N ALA A 249 2.48 -15.21 -2.82
CA ALA A 249 1.25 -14.52 -3.20
C ALA A 249 1.25 -13.06 -2.73
N THR A 250 1.73 -12.80 -1.51
CA THR A 250 1.89 -11.45 -0.97
C THR A 250 2.88 -10.61 -1.78
N ALA A 251 4.05 -11.18 -2.08
CA ALA A 251 5.09 -10.53 -2.87
C ALA A 251 4.57 -10.23 -4.29
N ALA A 252 3.93 -11.21 -4.92
CA ALA A 252 3.27 -11.05 -6.21
C ALA A 252 2.18 -9.97 -6.17
N GLY A 253 1.39 -9.91 -5.09
CA GLY A 253 0.38 -8.86 -4.89
C GLY A 253 1.00 -7.46 -4.84
N GLY A 254 2.13 -7.29 -4.15
CA GLY A 254 2.80 -5.98 -4.13
C GLY A 254 3.48 -5.61 -5.44
N VAL A 255 4.06 -6.59 -6.16
CA VAL A 255 4.53 -6.39 -7.55
C VAL A 255 3.38 -5.98 -8.44
N PHE A 256 2.24 -6.66 -8.35
CA PHE A 256 1.04 -6.34 -9.10
C PHE A 256 0.53 -4.92 -8.80
N ILE A 257 0.46 -4.52 -7.53
CA ILE A 257 0.05 -3.17 -7.13
C ILE A 257 0.97 -2.11 -7.73
N LEU A 258 2.29 -2.32 -7.65
CA LEU A 258 3.29 -1.40 -8.21
C LEU A 258 3.16 -1.32 -9.74
N THR A 259 3.18 -2.47 -10.42
CA THR A 259 3.08 -2.55 -11.87
C THR A 259 1.75 -2.00 -12.39
N SER A 260 0.63 -2.25 -11.70
CA SER A 260 -0.70 -1.71 -12.07
C SER A 260 -0.75 -0.18 -12.00
N ALA A 261 0.00 0.43 -11.09
CA ALA A 261 0.12 1.89 -11.01
C ALA A 261 1.01 2.47 -12.10
N LEU A 262 2.08 1.76 -12.49
CA LEU A 262 3.08 2.25 -13.43
C LEU A 262 2.82 1.88 -14.90
N ASN A 263 2.06 0.82 -15.16
CA ASN A 263 1.81 0.34 -16.51
C ASN A 263 1.20 1.41 -17.44
N PRO A 264 0.25 2.27 -17.01
CA PRO A 264 -0.24 3.35 -17.85
C PRO A 264 0.86 4.35 -18.26
N VAL A 265 1.79 4.65 -17.35
CA VAL A 265 2.93 5.54 -17.62
C VAL A 265 3.92 4.87 -18.57
N HIS A 266 4.27 3.60 -18.30
CA HIS A 266 5.13 2.80 -19.15
C HIS A 266 4.63 2.78 -20.60
N ARG A 267 3.34 2.51 -20.80
CA ARG A 267 2.73 2.55 -22.15
C ARG A 267 2.87 3.91 -22.83
N LYS A 268 2.72 5.02 -22.10
CA LYS A 268 2.91 6.37 -22.64
C LYS A 268 4.37 6.65 -22.97
N ILE A 269 5.33 6.18 -22.16
CA ILE A 269 6.76 6.32 -22.44
C ILE A 269 7.13 5.56 -23.71
N VAL A 270 6.69 4.30 -23.83
CA VAL A 270 6.92 3.48 -25.02
C VAL A 270 6.34 4.16 -26.27
N ALA A 271 5.11 4.67 -26.18
CA ALA A 271 4.48 5.38 -27.30
C ALA A 271 5.25 6.66 -27.69
N ALA A 272 5.69 7.46 -26.71
CA ALA A 272 6.48 8.66 -26.98
C ALA A 272 7.85 8.33 -27.59
N LYS A 273 8.51 7.27 -27.11
CA LYS A 273 9.77 6.76 -27.65
C LYS A 273 9.63 6.28 -29.09
N GLN A 274 8.57 5.53 -29.39
CA GLN A 274 8.28 5.06 -30.75
C GLN A 274 7.98 6.20 -31.71
N ALA A 275 7.19 7.21 -31.27
CA ALA A 275 6.91 8.38 -32.08
C ALA A 275 8.17 9.20 -32.38
N GLU A 276 9.05 9.36 -31.40
CA GLU A 276 10.30 10.09 -31.58
C GLU A 276 11.29 9.34 -32.47
N LEU A 277 11.42 8.01 -32.31
CA LEU A 277 12.25 7.19 -33.20
C LEU A 277 11.75 7.23 -34.64
N ALA A 278 10.43 7.16 -34.86
CA ALA A 278 9.86 7.30 -36.20
C ALA A 278 10.20 8.65 -36.84
N ARG A 279 10.11 9.75 -36.08
CA ARG A 279 10.52 11.08 -36.53
C ARG A 279 12.00 11.14 -36.92
N ILE A 280 12.88 10.56 -36.08
CA ILE A 280 14.32 10.50 -36.35
C ILE A 280 14.60 9.71 -37.63
N HIS A 281 13.95 8.55 -37.81
CA HIS A 281 14.12 7.72 -39.01
C HIS A 281 13.66 8.44 -40.28
N ASP A 282 12.56 9.18 -40.23
CA ASP A 282 12.09 10.01 -41.34
C ASP A 282 13.11 11.12 -41.70
N GLU A 283 13.70 11.78 -40.69
CA GLU A 283 14.75 12.79 -40.89
C GLU A 283 16.04 12.18 -41.44
N MET A 284 16.46 11.02 -40.91
CA MET A 284 17.63 10.29 -41.43
C MET A 284 17.43 9.91 -42.89
N ALA A 285 16.25 9.45 -43.28
CA ALA A 285 15.94 9.11 -44.67
C ALA A 285 16.09 10.31 -45.61
N GLN A 286 15.67 11.51 -45.19
CA GLN A 286 15.81 12.74 -45.97
C GLN A 286 17.26 13.23 -46.10
N VAL A 287 18.08 13.01 -45.08
CA VAL A 287 19.49 13.47 -45.07
C VAL A 287 20.41 12.46 -45.74
N ARG A 288 20.07 11.16 -45.71
CA ARG A 288 20.90 10.07 -46.24
C ARG A 288 21.32 10.26 -47.69
N ASP A 289 20.39 10.60 -48.57
CA ASP A 289 20.69 10.65 -50.01
C ASP A 289 21.68 11.81 -50.32
N ARG A 290 21.61 12.92 -49.56
CA ARG A 290 22.59 14.02 -49.64
C ARG A 290 23.94 13.64 -49.06
N ALA A 291 23.96 12.92 -47.93
CA ALA A 291 25.19 12.40 -47.35
C ALA A 291 25.91 11.44 -48.32
N LEU A 292 25.17 10.55 -48.99
CA LEU A 292 25.71 9.63 -50.01
C LEU A 292 26.22 10.34 -51.26
N ALA A 293 25.68 11.53 -51.58
CA ALA A 293 26.19 12.38 -52.65
C ALA A 293 27.51 13.10 -52.30
N GLY A 294 28.02 12.93 -51.07
CA GLY A 294 29.29 13.49 -50.61
C GLY A 294 29.15 14.88 -49.96
N GLU A 295 27.96 15.31 -49.55
CA GLU A 295 27.80 16.54 -48.79
C GLU A 295 28.27 16.35 -47.33
N ASP A 296 29.37 17.00 -46.95
CA ASP A 296 29.96 16.91 -45.60
C ASP A 296 28.96 17.30 -44.50
N ALA A 297 28.17 18.35 -44.73
CA ALA A 297 27.17 18.82 -43.77
C ALA A 297 26.05 17.78 -43.55
N ALA A 298 25.63 17.09 -44.61
CA ALA A 298 24.63 16.03 -44.51
C ALA A 298 25.19 14.79 -43.79
N SER A 299 26.46 14.45 -44.03
CA SER A 299 27.15 13.36 -43.33
C SER A 299 27.27 13.62 -41.83
N SER A 300 27.63 14.85 -41.44
CA SER A 300 27.67 15.25 -40.03
C SER A 300 26.29 15.24 -39.36
N ALA A 301 25.26 15.72 -40.06
CA ALA A 301 23.88 15.67 -39.56
C ALA A 301 23.38 14.23 -39.37
N LEU A 302 23.71 13.32 -40.30
CA LEU A 302 23.34 11.90 -40.19
C LEU A 302 24.01 11.22 -38.98
N ALA A 303 25.28 11.52 -38.72
CA ALA A 303 25.96 11.06 -37.51
C ALA A 303 25.26 11.57 -36.23
N GLY A 304 24.92 12.86 -36.16
CA GLY A 304 24.20 13.43 -35.03
C GLY A 304 22.81 12.82 -34.80
N LEU A 305 22.08 12.50 -35.88
CA LEU A 305 20.80 11.79 -35.79
C LEU A 305 20.97 10.35 -35.29
N THR A 306 22.06 9.68 -35.65
CA THR A 306 22.37 8.32 -35.21
C THR A 306 22.71 8.31 -33.71
N ASP A 307 23.51 9.27 -33.25
CA ASP A 307 23.78 9.46 -31.82
C ASP A 307 22.49 9.75 -31.03
N TYR A 308 21.60 10.57 -31.60
CA TYR A 308 20.31 10.87 -30.99
C TYR A 308 19.37 9.65 -30.97
N GLU A 309 19.35 8.82 -32.02
CA GLU A 309 18.62 7.54 -32.04
C GLU A 309 19.10 6.59 -30.93
N ILE A 310 20.42 6.43 -30.78
CA ILE A 310 21.03 5.62 -29.71
C ILE A 310 20.62 6.17 -28.35
N TRP A 311 20.65 7.50 -28.18
CA TRP A 311 20.23 8.16 -26.96
C TRP A 311 18.76 7.87 -26.63
N VAL A 312 17.83 8.03 -27.59
CA VAL A 312 16.40 7.76 -27.40
C VAL A 312 16.19 6.27 -27.07
N THR A 313 16.85 5.38 -27.81
CA THR A 313 16.74 3.92 -27.65
C THR A 313 17.18 3.45 -26.27
N ASN A 314 18.23 4.05 -25.73
CA ASN A 314 18.76 3.72 -24.40
C ASN A 314 17.97 4.33 -23.23
N ARG A 315 16.94 5.15 -23.49
CA ARG A 315 16.11 5.68 -22.41
C ARG A 315 15.26 4.58 -21.75
N PRO A 316 15.18 4.59 -20.40
CA PRO A 316 14.41 3.60 -19.66
C PRO A 316 12.91 3.78 -19.93
N GLU A 317 12.22 2.66 -20.12
CA GLU A 317 10.78 2.66 -20.42
C GLU A 317 9.91 2.56 -19.17
N TRP A 318 10.49 2.13 -18.05
CA TRP A 318 9.81 2.04 -16.77
C TRP A 318 10.09 3.30 -15.94
N PRO A 319 9.06 3.94 -15.35
CA PRO A 319 9.19 5.14 -14.53
C PRO A 319 9.70 4.80 -13.11
N LEU A 320 10.78 4.01 -13.04
CA LEU A 320 11.42 3.56 -11.82
C LEU A 320 12.90 3.93 -11.87
N SER A 321 13.30 4.83 -10.97
CA SER A 321 14.71 5.01 -10.68
C SER A 321 15.27 3.78 -9.96
N THR A 322 16.57 3.54 -10.12
CA THR A 322 17.29 2.47 -9.41
C THR A 322 17.03 2.51 -7.90
N GLY A 323 17.01 3.72 -7.31
CA GLY A 323 16.72 3.89 -5.88
C GLY A 323 15.30 3.46 -5.48
N LEU A 324 14.29 3.68 -6.33
CA LEU A 324 12.93 3.19 -6.09
C LEU A 324 12.86 1.67 -6.20
N ALA A 325 13.52 1.09 -7.19
CA ALA A 325 13.60 -0.36 -7.36
C ALA A 325 14.26 -1.04 -6.14
N THR A 326 15.40 -0.51 -5.66
CA THR A 326 16.07 -1.03 -4.46
C THR A 326 15.17 -0.95 -3.22
N ARG A 327 14.47 0.18 -3.01
CA ARG A 327 13.53 0.32 -1.88
C ARG A 327 12.37 -0.69 -1.98
N PHE A 328 11.87 -0.94 -3.18
CA PHE A 328 10.84 -1.94 -3.39
C PHE A 328 11.33 -3.35 -3.07
N SER A 329 12.53 -3.72 -3.52
CA SER A 329 13.16 -5.00 -3.17
C SER A 329 13.31 -5.18 -1.66
N LEU A 330 13.68 -4.12 -0.93
CA LEU A 330 13.74 -4.15 0.53
C LEU A 330 12.36 -4.35 1.17
N TYR A 331 11.28 -3.80 0.60
CA TYR A 331 9.93 -4.02 1.12
C TYR A 331 9.43 -5.46 0.93
N ILE A 332 9.87 -6.16 -0.11
CA ILE A 332 9.57 -7.58 -0.30
C ILE A 332 10.15 -8.42 0.85
N LEU A 333 11.23 -7.97 1.49
CA LEU A 333 11.83 -8.67 2.63
C LEU A 333 11.04 -8.50 3.93
N LEU A 334 10.19 -7.48 4.06
CA LEU A 334 9.39 -7.24 5.28
C LEU A 334 8.58 -8.46 5.74
N PRO A 335 7.82 -9.16 4.88
CA PRO A 335 7.11 -10.39 5.28
C PRO A 335 8.04 -11.58 5.58
N ILE A 336 9.26 -11.58 5.05
CA ILE A 336 10.22 -12.70 5.18
C ILE A 336 10.97 -12.62 6.52
N ILE A 337 11.33 -11.39 6.94
CA ILE A 337 12.16 -11.15 8.14
C ILE A 337 11.58 -11.81 9.40
N PRO A 338 10.28 -11.69 9.75
CA PRO A 338 9.75 -12.31 10.96
C PRO A 338 9.90 -13.83 10.98
N ILE A 339 9.72 -14.49 9.84
CA ILE A 339 9.77 -15.95 9.72
C ILE A 339 11.21 -16.44 9.84
N VAL A 340 12.11 -15.83 9.07
CA VAL A 340 13.55 -16.16 9.15
C VAL A 340 14.09 -15.85 10.54
N GLY A 341 13.69 -14.72 11.13
CA GLY A 341 14.06 -14.33 12.48
C GLY A 341 13.59 -15.33 13.53
N SER A 342 12.33 -15.79 13.45
CA SER A 342 11.79 -16.82 14.34
C SER A 342 12.58 -18.12 14.25
N TYR A 343 12.83 -18.60 13.03
CA TYR A 343 13.57 -19.85 12.81
C TYR A 343 15.02 -19.77 13.31
N LEU A 344 15.72 -18.67 13.01
CA LEU A 344 17.08 -18.46 13.50
C LEU A 344 17.13 -18.38 15.02
N PHE A 345 16.16 -17.71 15.64
CA PHE A 345 16.08 -17.60 17.10
C PHE A 345 15.83 -18.96 17.77
N GLU A 346 14.90 -19.76 17.22
CA GLU A 346 14.63 -21.13 17.69
C GLU A 346 15.88 -22.01 17.61
N LYS A 347 16.59 -22.00 16.46
CA LYS A 347 17.84 -22.75 16.30
C LYS A 347 18.95 -22.31 17.25
N LEU A 348 19.09 -21.00 17.49
CA LEU A 348 20.06 -20.48 18.44
C LEU A 348 19.69 -20.84 19.89
N ALA A 349 18.40 -20.79 20.24
CA ALA A 349 17.91 -21.19 21.55
C ALA A 349 18.16 -22.69 21.78
N ASP A 350 17.84 -23.54 20.79
CA ASP A 350 18.11 -24.97 20.85
C ASP A 350 19.60 -25.26 21.07
N GLN A 351 20.48 -24.58 20.34
CA GLN A 351 21.94 -24.72 20.52
C GLN A 351 22.41 -24.30 21.91
N LEU A 352 21.88 -23.21 22.46
CA LEU A 352 22.24 -22.73 23.80
C LEU A 352 21.75 -23.66 24.90
N VAL A 353 20.58 -24.28 24.73
CA VAL A 353 19.99 -25.19 25.72
C VAL A 353 20.60 -26.59 25.63
N THR A 354 20.88 -27.09 24.42
CA THR A 354 21.39 -28.47 24.23
C THR A 354 22.91 -28.58 24.25
N GLY A 355 23.65 -27.46 24.16
CA GLY A 355 25.10 -27.41 24.36
C GLY A 355 25.95 -28.09 23.28
N GLY A 356 25.40 -28.42 22.11
CA GLY A 356 26.09 -29.13 21.04
C GLY A 356 26.00 -28.45 19.67
N PRO A 357 27.01 -28.61 18.79
CA PRO A 357 26.87 -28.26 17.38
C PRO A 357 25.93 -29.26 16.69
N ALA A 358 25.06 -28.74 15.82
CA ALA A 358 24.17 -29.53 14.97
C ALA A 358 24.93 -30.36 13.93
#